data_AF-A0A080M0R9-F1
#
_entry.id   AF-A0A080M0R9-F1
#
_cell.length_a   1.000
_cell.length_b   1.000
_cell.length_c   1.000
_cell.angle_alpha   90.00
_cell.angle_beta   90.00
_cell.angle_gamma   90.00
#
_symmetry.space_group_name_H-M   'P 1'
#
loop_
_entity.id
_entity.type
_entity.pdbx_description
1 polymer ?
#
loop_
_entity_poly.entity_id
_entity_poly.type
_entity_poly.pdbx_seq_one_letter_code
_entity_poly.pdbx_strand_id
1 'polypeptide(L)'
;MAENPSPMTFFSAAGKPSAVFTVAPGLSTESALEHAAAFLTSAVDLGVDGAGMSDSGRWAIVYLSEMAKALVVSALETRRETMEGGAQ
;
A
#
# COMPACT_ATOMS: atom_id res chain seq x y z
N MET A 1 -47.07 -15.88 -4.10
CA MET A 1 -46.43 -14.63 -4.59
C MET A 1 -46.61 -13.61 -3.49
N ALA A 2 -45.60 -13.16 -2.73
CA ALA A 2 -44.20 -12.98 -3.04
C ALA A 2 -43.30 -13.46 -1.87
N GLU A 3 -42.25 -14.22 -2.19
CA GLU A 3 -41.11 -14.40 -1.31
C GLU A 3 -40.19 -13.18 -1.50
N ASN A 4 -39.87 -12.50 -0.41
CA ASN A 4 -38.99 -11.33 -0.39
C ASN A 4 -37.54 -11.84 -0.24
N PRO A 5 -36.67 -11.73 -1.26
CA PRO A 5 -35.36 -12.36 -1.20
C PRO A 5 -34.37 -11.52 -0.39
N SER A 6 -33.83 -12.19 0.62
CA SER A 6 -32.58 -11.94 1.34
C SER A 6 -32.48 -10.76 2.32
N PRO A 7 -32.05 -11.04 3.57
CA PRO A 7 -31.62 -9.99 4.48
C PRO A 7 -30.40 -9.29 3.87
N MET A 8 -30.44 -7.95 3.86
CA MET A 8 -29.36 -7.08 3.42
C MET A 8 -28.02 -7.60 3.92
N THR A 9 -27.08 -7.76 2.99
CA THR A 9 -25.69 -8.10 3.26
C THR A 9 -25.20 -7.19 4.37
N PHE A 10 -24.98 -7.78 5.54
CA PHE A 10 -24.37 -7.12 6.67
C PHE A 10 -23.17 -6.31 6.15
N PHE A 11 -23.12 -5.02 6.48
CA PHE A 11 -21.88 -4.25 6.38
C PHE A 11 -20.83 -5.05 7.15
N SER A 12 -19.99 -5.78 6.42
CA SER A 12 -18.89 -6.52 7.01
C SER A 12 -18.07 -5.49 7.76
N ALA A 13 -18.04 -5.60 9.08
CA ALA A 13 -17.36 -4.66 9.98
C ALA A 13 -16.03 -4.28 9.36
N ALA A 14 -15.81 -2.98 9.06
CA ALA A 14 -14.68 -2.41 8.32
C ALA A 14 -13.42 -3.28 8.46
N GLY A 15 -13.33 -4.29 7.60
CA GLY A 15 -12.38 -5.38 7.76
C GLY A 15 -11.00 -4.77 7.61
N LYS A 16 -10.08 -5.16 8.50
CA LYS A 16 -8.62 -4.92 8.49
C LYS A 16 -8.17 -3.98 7.36
N PRO A 17 -7.55 -2.82 7.65
CA PRO A 17 -7.35 -1.75 6.68
C PRO A 17 -6.99 -2.33 5.30
N SER A 18 -7.94 -2.28 4.37
CA SER A 18 -7.71 -2.66 2.99
C SER A 18 -6.52 -1.84 2.54
N ALA A 19 -5.46 -2.48 2.07
CA ALA A 19 -4.27 -1.76 1.61
C ALA A 19 -4.72 -0.61 0.70
N VAL A 20 -4.35 0.63 1.05
CA VAL A 20 -4.76 1.82 0.29
C VAL A 20 -4.20 1.76 -1.13
N PHE A 21 -3.08 1.04 -1.30
CA PHE A 21 -2.43 0.78 -2.58
C PHE A 21 -2.15 -0.72 -2.75
N THR A 22 -2.23 -1.17 -3.98
CA THR A 22 -1.84 -2.52 -4.42
C THR A 22 -0.76 -2.41 -5.48
N VAL A 23 0.20 -3.33 -5.47
CA VAL A 23 1.28 -3.37 -6.47
C VAL A 23 0.87 -4.30 -7.61
N ALA A 24 1.09 -3.87 -8.85
CA ALA A 24 0.80 -4.71 -10.01
C ALA A 24 1.76 -5.92 -10.04
N PRO A 25 1.28 -7.11 -10.43
CA PRO A 25 2.13 -8.29 -10.54
C PRO A 25 3.21 -8.09 -11.62
N GLY A 26 4.36 -8.73 -11.44
CA GLY A 26 5.47 -8.69 -12.39
C GLY A 26 6.42 -7.49 -12.25
N LEU A 27 6.23 -6.63 -11.24
CA LEU A 27 7.21 -5.64 -10.87
C LEU A 27 8.44 -6.32 -10.24
N SER A 28 9.64 -6.00 -10.71
CA SER A 28 10.87 -6.55 -10.12
C SER A 28 11.09 -6.00 -8.70
N THR A 29 11.72 -6.79 -7.84
CA THR A 29 12.11 -6.36 -6.49
C THR A 29 12.96 -5.07 -6.52
N GLU A 30 13.88 -4.96 -7.47
CA GLU A 30 14.75 -3.79 -7.64
C GLU A 30 13.93 -2.53 -7.96
N SER A 31 13.09 -2.59 -9.00
CA SER A 31 12.23 -1.46 -9.37
C SER A 31 11.23 -1.11 -8.27
N ALA A 32 10.71 -2.09 -7.53
CA ALA A 32 9.82 -1.84 -6.40
C ALA A 32 10.53 -1.03 -5.31
N LEU A 33 11.76 -1.41 -4.94
CA LEU A 33 12.54 -0.72 -3.92
C LEU A 33 13.03 0.66 -4.38
N GLU A 34 13.39 0.81 -5.65
CA GLU A 34 13.77 2.11 -6.24
C GLU A 34 12.62 3.12 -6.14
N HIS A 35 11.41 2.74 -6.56
CA HIS A 35 10.24 3.62 -6.45
C HIS A 35 9.84 3.88 -4.99
N ALA A 36 9.95 2.87 -4.11
CA ALA A 36 9.68 3.04 -2.69
C ALA A 36 10.61 4.09 -2.08
N ALA A 37 11.90 4.05 -2.42
CA ALA A 37 12.88 5.04 -1.98
C ALA A 37 12.51 6.44 -2.47
N ALA A 38 12.12 6.59 -3.75
CA ALA A 38 11.72 7.88 -4.30
C ALA A 38 10.49 8.49 -3.58
N PHE A 39 9.48 7.68 -3.26
CA PHE A 39 8.33 8.13 -2.50
C PHE A 39 8.70 8.53 -1.07
N LEU A 40 9.57 7.77 -0.41
CA LEU A 40 10.06 8.10 0.94
C LEU A 40 10.91 9.38 0.95
N THR A 41 11.78 9.58 -0.04
CA THR A 41 12.53 10.84 -0.21
C THR A 41 11.57 12.02 -0.32
N SER A 42 10.56 11.90 -1.19
CA SER A 42 9.55 12.97 -1.35
C SER A 42 8.77 13.24 -0.05
N ALA A 43 8.44 12.18 0.71
CA ALA A 43 7.76 12.33 2.00
C ALA A 43 8.65 13.01 3.06
N VAL A 44 9.95 12.70 3.06
CA VAL A 44 10.94 13.32 3.95
C VAL A 44 11.12 14.79 3.60
N ASP A 45 11.30 15.13 2.32
CA ASP A 45 11.48 16.51 1.86
C ASP A 45 10.28 17.38 2.28
N LEU A 46 9.06 16.87 2.03
CA LEU A 46 7.84 17.53 2.49
C LEU A 46 7.80 17.70 4.01
N GLY A 47 8.17 16.66 4.77
CA GLY A 47 8.17 16.69 6.23
C GLY A 47 9.17 17.68 6.82
N VAL A 48 10.36 17.79 6.22
CA VAL A 48 11.44 18.70 6.64
C VAL A 48 11.05 20.16 6.40
N ASP A 49 10.39 20.46 5.29
CA ASP A 49 9.90 21.81 4.96
C ASP A 49 8.70 22.25 5.83
N GLY A 50 8.22 21.39 6.73
CA GLY A 50 6.91 21.40 7.37
C GLY A 50 6.58 22.50 8.39
N ALA A 51 7.31 23.62 8.45
CA ALA A 51 6.93 24.77 9.27
C ALA A 51 5.68 25.47 8.68
N GLY A 52 4.51 24.88 8.89
CA GLY A 52 3.21 25.36 8.39
C GLY A 52 2.42 24.38 7.52
N MET A 53 2.72 23.07 7.57
CA MET A 53 2.12 22.10 6.67
C MET A 53 0.58 22.07 6.75
N SER A 54 -0.06 22.43 5.63
CA SER A 54 -1.50 22.32 5.43
C SER A 54 -1.97 20.87 5.53
N ASP A 55 -3.27 20.65 5.76
CA ASP A 55 -3.84 19.30 5.80
C ASP A 55 -3.52 18.50 4.54
N SER A 56 -3.51 19.15 3.36
CA SER A 56 -3.11 18.54 2.10
C SER A 56 -1.67 18.04 2.13
N GLY A 57 -0.74 18.78 2.72
CA GLY A 57 0.65 18.35 2.88
C GLY A 57 0.77 17.15 3.82
N ARG A 58 0.01 17.13 4.92
CA ARG A 58 -0.01 16.00 5.85
C ARG A 58 -0.50 14.73 5.16
N TRP A 59 -1.58 14.84 4.39
CA TRP A 59 -2.10 13.71 3.61
C TRP A 59 -1.15 13.28 2.50
N ALA A 60 -0.44 14.20 1.85
CA ALA A 60 0.58 13.84 0.86
C ALA A 60 1.68 12.95 1.47
N ILE A 61 2.20 13.29 2.65
CA ILE A 61 3.17 12.45 3.37
C ILE A 61 2.59 11.06 3.64
N VAL A 62 1.35 10.98 4.11
CA VAL A 62 0.67 9.70 4.40
C VAL A 62 0.57 8.85 3.13
N TYR A 63 0.10 9.42 2.02
CA TYR A 63 -0.05 8.67 0.77
C TYR A 63 1.29 8.23 0.19
N LEU A 64 2.31 9.09 0.18
CA LEU A 64 3.66 8.73 -0.26
C LEU A 64 4.24 7.58 0.58
N SER A 65 4.04 7.64 1.89
CA SER A 65 4.49 6.60 2.81
C SER A 65 3.74 5.27 2.61
N GLU A 66 2.42 5.32 2.39
CA GLU A 66 1.60 4.14 2.12
C GLU A 66 1.94 3.50 0.76
N MET A 67 2.21 4.29 -0.28
CA MET A 67 2.69 3.79 -1.58
C MET A 67 4.04 3.08 -1.43
N ALA A 68 4.99 3.70 -0.73
CA ALA A 68 6.29 3.09 -0.46
C ALA A 68 6.15 1.78 0.33
N LYS A 69 5.29 1.75 1.36
CA LYS A 69 5.01 0.55 2.14
C LYS A 69 4.48 -0.58 1.26
N ALA A 70 3.52 -0.29 0.37
CA ALA A 70 2.96 -1.30 -0.53
C ALA A 70 4.05 -1.93 -1.42
N LEU A 71 4.95 -1.11 -1.95
CA LEU A 71 6.09 -1.56 -2.76
C LEU A 71 7.08 -2.42 -1.95
N VAL A 72 7.42 -2.01 -0.73
CA VAL A 72 8.31 -2.79 0.16
C VAL A 72 7.69 -4.12 0.55
N VAL A 73 6.40 -4.14 0.90
CA VAL A 73 5.69 -5.38 1.24
C VAL A 73 5.69 -6.34 0.05
N SER A 74 5.34 -5.85 -1.14
CA SER A 74 5.37 -6.66 -2.37
C SER A 74 6.77 -7.20 -2.67
N ALA A 75 7.81 -6.37 -2.56
CA ALA A 75 9.21 -6.80 -2.73
C ALA A 75 9.62 -7.91 -1.75
N LEU A 76 9.18 -7.82 -0.49
CA LEU A 76 9.44 -8.84 0.53
C LEU A 76 8.68 -10.14 0.27
N GLU A 77 7.45 -10.06 -0.22
CA GLU A 77 6.65 -11.22 -0.63
C GLU A 77 7.30 -11.94 -1.82
N THR A 78 7.65 -11.22 -2.88
CA THR A 78 8.36 -11.78 -4.04
C THR A 78 9.67 -12.46 -3.64
N ARG A 79 10.43 -11.87 -2.69
CA ARG A 79 11.64 -12.48 -2.17
C ARG A 79 11.37 -13.80 -1.44
N ARG A 80 10.29 -13.86 -0.63
CA ARG A 80 9.90 -15.08 0.09
C ARG A 80 9.52 -16.19 -0.87
N GLU A 81 8.68 -15.89 -1.86
CA GLU A 81 8.27 -16.83 -2.91
C GLU A 81 9.49 -17.38 -3.67
N THR A 82 10.46 -16.53 -3.99
CA THR A 82 11.71 -16.94 -4.67
C THR A 82 12.54 -17.90 -3.80
N MET A 83 12.60 -17.69 -2.48
CA MET A 83 13.35 -18.59 -1.58
C MET A 83 12.63 -19.91 -1.33
N GLU A 84 11.29 -19.91 -1.31
CA GLU A 84 10.48 -21.12 -1.10
C GLU A 84 10.37 -21.98 -2.38
N GLY A 85 10.38 -21.35 -3.56
CA GLY A 85 10.34 -22.03 -4.85
C GLY A 85 11.67 -22.62 -5.33
N GLY A 86 12.80 -22.25 -4.72
CA GLY A 86 14.14 -22.72 -5.09
C GLY A 86 14.60 -24.01 -4.41
N ALA A 87 13.75 -24.68 -3.63
CA ALA A 87 14.06 -25.88 -2.85
C ALA A 87 13.61 -27.22 -3.50
N GLN A 88 13.37 -27.24 -4.82
CA GLN A 88 13.01 -28.44 -5.58
C GLN A 88 14.08 -28.83 -6.59
#